data_AF-A0A0F8XWL2-F1
#
_entry.id   AF-A0A0F8XWL2-F1
#
_cell.length_a   1.000
_cell.length_b   1.000
_cell.length_c   1.000
_cell.angle_alpha   90.00
_cell.angle_beta   90.00
_cell.angle_gamma   90.00
#
_symmetry.space_group_name_H-M   'P 1'
#
loop_
_entity.id
_entity.type
_entity.pdbx_description
1 polymer ?
#
loop_
_entity_poly.entity_id
_entity_poly.type
_entity_poly.pdbx_seq_one_letter_code
_entity_poly.pdbx_strand_id
1 'polypeptide(L)'
;MDDLEKKLKEFKHNLKERVKELGCLYAISGITAIPNIPITDVLKETIKIIPPAWQYPEITKARITYDKSEYKSENFMESEWKLDAQININSTSLLIEVFLLEEKLFLDEEVNLIKDIALRLKNFIEQSENKQEISLRDKITEMFHKFPDDQMYPEVLEILLEVLESKMGYFGYIDENGDMITPSLTRDIYWEKCEIPDKGILYKKKSWAGAWGESLRQKKTVISNGPFKFPEGHIVLTNVMCVPIFYQSEVIGQLTLGNKITGYTKWDQRLVETIANHISPILHARLDRDKMEKERKRMEQELKYSKRDREKVQEELDGIDKKILTELFKDGKKGLKQFELFKSKVMSHTGIKNRISNLINSNVLKIQGNININELNYNLAFLLIELRKFEQLKRFIEYYSKCKRVFFVLTVSGKYHLLIGIVGKSFEAINNFVSYCSLVNDTDVAKSKLIFGSNLELPEFLPINLFGKKQEDFNCERLCEECDYFKEGLCIGCE
;
A
#
# COMPACT_ATOMS: atom_id res chain seq x y z
N MET A 1 7.46 -61.99 55.44
CA MET A 1 8.74 -61.43 54.95
C MET A 1 8.70 -61.23 53.43
N ASP A 2 8.29 -62.25 52.67
CA ASP A 2 8.27 -62.21 51.20
C ASP A 2 7.42 -61.08 50.56
N ASP A 3 6.23 -60.80 51.08
CA ASP A 3 5.37 -59.69 50.60
C ASP A 3 5.94 -58.30 50.89
N LEU A 4 6.68 -58.16 52.00
CA LEU A 4 7.30 -56.89 52.40
C LEU A 4 8.53 -56.59 51.53
N GLU A 5 9.32 -57.61 51.21
CA GLU A 5 10.47 -57.49 50.30
C GLU A 5 10.03 -57.15 48.87
N LYS A 6 8.94 -57.76 48.39
CA LYS A 6 8.34 -57.43 47.09
C LYS A 6 7.87 -55.97 47.04
N LYS A 7 7.09 -55.53 48.03
CA LYS A 7 6.62 -54.13 48.12
C LYS A 7 7.77 -53.12 48.23
N LEU A 8 8.82 -53.45 48.98
CA LEU A 8 10.01 -52.59 49.11
C LEU A 8 10.77 -52.48 47.77
N LYS A 9 10.83 -53.56 46.99
CA LYS A 9 11.45 -53.58 45.66
C LYS A 9 10.66 -52.77 44.65
N GLU A 10 9.33 -52.91 44.64
CA GLU A 10 8.43 -52.10 43.81
C GLU A 10 8.53 -50.61 44.17
N PHE A 11 8.52 -50.26 45.46
CA PHE A 11 8.66 -48.88 45.91
C PHE A 11 10.00 -48.25 45.50
N LYS A 12 11.11 -48.99 45.68
CA LYS A 12 12.44 -48.54 45.24
C LYS A 12 12.52 -48.36 43.72
N HIS A 13 11.88 -49.25 42.96
CA HIS A 13 11.82 -49.13 41.50
C HIS A 13 11.05 -47.87 41.09
N ASN A 14 9.84 -47.67 41.61
CA ASN A 14 9.00 -46.50 41.28
C ASN A 14 9.70 -45.19 41.66
N LEU A 15 10.40 -45.15 42.80
CA LEU A 15 11.18 -43.97 43.19
C LEU A 15 12.32 -43.68 42.21
N LYS A 16 13.02 -44.72 41.73
CA LYS A 16 14.10 -44.58 40.75
C LYS A 16 13.58 -44.03 39.42
N GLU A 17 12.49 -44.58 38.91
CA GLU A 17 11.89 -44.11 37.64
C GLU A 17 11.38 -42.66 37.78
N ARG A 18 10.78 -42.30 38.92
CA ARG A 18 10.37 -40.92 39.18
C ARG A 18 11.54 -39.93 39.24
N VAL A 19 12.69 -40.35 39.78
CA VAL A 19 13.92 -39.52 39.77
C VAL A 19 14.42 -39.31 38.35
N LYS A 20 14.36 -40.34 37.47
CA LYS A 20 14.73 -40.19 36.06
C LYS A 20 13.81 -39.21 35.32
N GLU A 21 12.49 -39.33 35.48
CA GLU A 21 11.52 -38.41 34.88
C GLU A 21 11.76 -36.96 35.30
N LEU A 22 11.88 -36.71 36.61
CA LEU A 22 12.14 -35.37 37.14
C LEU A 22 13.49 -34.83 36.66
N GLY A 23 14.51 -35.70 36.60
CA GLY A 23 15.83 -35.35 36.06
C GLY A 23 15.75 -34.93 34.60
N CYS A 24 14.98 -35.66 33.77
CA CYS A 24 14.75 -35.34 32.36
C CYS A 24 14.09 -33.96 32.20
N LEU A 25 12.97 -33.73 32.88
CA LEU A 25 12.23 -32.46 32.79
C LEU A 25 13.04 -31.29 33.33
N TYR A 26 13.84 -31.50 34.38
CA TYR A 26 14.73 -30.48 34.94
C TYR A 26 15.87 -30.14 33.97
N ALA A 27 16.49 -31.14 33.34
CA ALA A 27 17.54 -30.94 32.35
C ALA A 27 17.04 -30.14 31.14
N ILE A 28 15.87 -30.49 30.61
CA ILE A 28 15.22 -29.71 29.53
C ILE A 28 14.95 -28.28 29.98
N SER A 29 14.41 -28.10 31.19
CA SER A 29 14.14 -26.76 31.74
C SER A 29 15.43 -25.92 31.83
N GLY A 30 16.54 -26.53 32.25
CA GLY A 30 17.86 -25.90 32.29
C GLY A 30 18.37 -25.50 30.90
N ILE A 31 18.21 -26.36 29.89
CA ILE A 31 18.59 -26.03 28.50
C ILE A 31 17.74 -24.87 27.96
N THR A 32 16.43 -24.94 28.11
CA THR A 32 15.50 -23.91 27.61
C THR A 32 15.64 -22.56 28.32
N ALA A 33 16.29 -22.53 29.50
CA ALA A 33 16.57 -21.30 30.24
C ALA A 33 17.82 -20.56 29.71
N ILE A 34 18.62 -21.17 28.84
CA ILE A 34 19.81 -20.53 28.25
C ILE A 34 19.36 -19.37 27.35
N PRO A 35 19.80 -18.12 27.61
CA PRO A 35 19.36 -16.98 26.81
C PRO A 35 19.74 -17.11 25.34
N ASN A 36 18.77 -16.90 24.45
CA ASN A 36 18.93 -16.89 22.99
C ASN A 36 19.53 -18.19 22.41
N ILE A 37 19.36 -19.32 23.09
CA ILE A 37 19.75 -20.63 22.53
C ILE A 37 18.94 -20.94 21.27
N PRO A 38 19.59 -21.33 20.14
CA PRO A 38 18.87 -21.72 18.94
C PRO A 38 17.95 -22.92 19.18
N ILE A 39 16.77 -22.91 18.54
CA ILE A 39 15.82 -24.03 18.63
C ILE A 39 16.49 -25.35 18.24
N THR A 40 17.32 -25.32 17.19
CA THR A 40 18.08 -26.48 16.71
C THR A 40 18.97 -27.10 17.78
N ASP A 41 19.61 -26.28 18.62
CA ASP A 41 20.48 -26.74 19.70
C ASP A 41 19.67 -27.27 20.89
N VAL A 42 18.53 -26.67 21.22
CA VAL A 42 17.60 -27.23 22.23
C VAL A 42 17.12 -28.63 21.81
N LEU A 43 16.76 -28.82 20.53
CA LEU A 43 16.32 -30.11 20.01
C LEU A 43 17.46 -31.15 20.04
N LYS A 44 18.69 -30.76 19.67
CA LYS A 44 19.90 -31.61 19.75
C LYS A 44 20.31 -31.97 21.15
N GLU A 45 20.11 -31.10 22.14
CA GLU A 45 20.42 -31.45 23.54
C GLU A 45 19.30 -32.30 24.14
N THR A 46 18.04 -32.02 23.80
CA THR A 46 16.89 -32.80 24.27
C THR A 46 16.94 -34.25 23.80
N ILE A 47 17.37 -34.51 22.56
CA ILE A 47 17.47 -35.89 22.04
C ILE A 47 18.44 -36.77 22.84
N LYS A 48 19.46 -36.18 23.47
CA LYS A 48 20.44 -36.89 24.32
C LYS A 48 19.88 -37.24 25.70
N ILE A 49 18.87 -36.50 26.16
CA ILE A 49 18.27 -36.65 27.49
C ILE A 49 17.14 -37.68 27.49
N ILE A 50 16.50 -37.92 26.33
CA ILE A 50 15.37 -38.85 26.23
C ILE A 50 15.77 -40.28 26.61
N PRO A 51 16.79 -40.95 26.00
CA PRO A 51 17.08 -42.35 26.32
C PRO A 51 17.41 -42.63 27.81
N PRO A 52 18.26 -41.83 28.49
CA PRO A 52 18.53 -42.02 29.92
C PRO A 52 17.31 -41.92 30.85
N ALA A 53 16.24 -41.27 30.40
CA ALA A 53 15.04 -41.05 31.19
C ALA A 53 14.05 -42.23 31.16
N TRP A 54 14.19 -43.16 30.21
CA TRP A 54 13.33 -44.33 30.06
C TRP A 54 13.75 -45.47 31.00
N GLN A 55 12.86 -46.47 31.14
CA GLN A 55 13.07 -47.64 31.98
C GLN A 55 14.31 -48.44 31.54
N TYR A 56 14.53 -48.55 30.23
CA TYR A 56 15.63 -49.32 29.62
C TYR A 56 16.55 -48.46 28.72
N PRO A 57 17.38 -47.56 29.29
CA PRO A 57 18.15 -46.59 28.51
C PRO A 57 19.03 -47.15 27.39
N GLU A 58 19.66 -48.32 27.62
CA GLU A 58 20.62 -48.94 26.70
C GLU A 58 19.97 -49.36 25.36
N ILE A 59 18.69 -49.71 25.40
CA ILE A 59 17.92 -50.15 24.22
C ILE A 59 16.93 -49.09 23.75
N THR A 60 16.87 -47.92 24.41
CA THR A 60 16.02 -46.81 24.01
C THR A 60 16.71 -45.96 22.94
N LYS A 61 16.03 -45.75 21.81
CA LYS A 61 16.43 -44.81 20.75
C LYS A 61 15.35 -43.76 20.56
N ALA A 62 15.73 -42.55 20.19
CA ALA A 62 14.79 -41.45 20.03
C ALA A 62 15.03 -40.67 18.73
N ARG A 63 13.95 -40.15 18.17
CA ARG A 63 13.95 -39.19 17.06
C ARG A 63 13.02 -38.02 17.40
N ILE A 64 13.47 -36.80 17.13
CA ILE A 64 12.62 -35.62 17.08
C ILE A 64 12.60 -35.11 15.64
N THR A 65 11.41 -34.85 15.11
CA THR A 65 11.19 -34.27 13.78
C THR A 65 10.48 -32.94 13.93
N TYR A 66 11.09 -31.87 13.40
CA TYR A 66 10.53 -30.52 13.41
C TYR A 66 10.95 -29.76 12.14
N ASP A 67 9.98 -29.16 11.45
CA ASP A 67 10.16 -28.37 10.21
C ASP A 67 11.07 -29.07 9.17
N LYS A 68 10.76 -30.35 8.89
CA LYS A 68 11.49 -31.27 7.99
C LYS A 68 12.90 -31.67 8.43
N SER A 69 13.39 -31.17 9.57
CA SER A 69 14.67 -31.57 10.15
C SER A 69 14.47 -32.72 11.14
N GLU A 70 15.38 -33.69 11.11
CA GLU A 70 15.40 -34.82 12.03
C GLU A 70 16.60 -34.74 12.97
N TYR A 71 16.35 -35.01 14.26
CA TYR A 71 17.34 -35.06 15.33
C TYR A 71 17.28 -36.45 15.93
N LYS A 72 18.41 -37.18 15.93
CA LYS A 72 18.47 -38.60 16.30
C LYS A 72 19.41 -38.82 17.47
N SER A 73 19.04 -39.76 18.34
CA SER A 73 19.91 -40.23 19.42
C SER A 73 21.12 -41.01 18.87
N GLU A 74 22.13 -41.24 19.71
CA GLU A 74 23.32 -42.01 19.30
C GLU A 74 22.97 -43.46 18.90
N ASN A 75 23.61 -43.96 17.83
CA ASN A 75 23.36 -45.29 17.25
C ASN A 75 21.86 -45.56 16.97
N PHE A 76 21.16 -44.57 16.40
CA PHE A 76 19.73 -44.63 16.13
C PHE A 76 19.36 -45.79 15.19
N MET A 77 18.36 -46.55 15.60
CA MET A 77 17.68 -47.58 14.80
C MET A 77 16.19 -47.55 15.11
N GLU A 78 15.38 -47.75 14.08
CA GLU A 78 13.93 -47.90 14.23
C GLU A 78 13.58 -49.34 14.60
N SER A 79 12.46 -49.52 15.30
CA SER A 79 11.90 -50.82 15.67
C SER A 79 10.37 -50.76 15.67
N GLU A 80 9.73 -51.92 15.75
CA GLU A 80 8.26 -52.01 15.82
C GLU A 80 7.70 -51.52 17.18
N TRP A 81 8.53 -51.54 18.23
CA TRP A 81 8.16 -51.12 19.58
C TRP A 81 8.37 -49.62 19.76
N LYS A 82 7.35 -48.83 19.37
CA LYS A 82 7.41 -47.37 19.31
C LYS A 82 6.38 -46.71 20.23
N LEU A 83 6.79 -45.59 20.84
CA LEU A 83 5.94 -44.59 21.46
C LEU A 83 6.15 -43.24 20.77
N ASP A 84 5.08 -42.50 20.48
CA ASP A 84 5.20 -41.16 19.90
C ASP A 84 4.31 -40.11 20.58
N ALA A 85 4.73 -38.86 20.41
CA ALA A 85 3.96 -37.69 20.78
C ALA A 85 4.07 -36.67 19.65
N GLN A 86 2.92 -36.27 19.12
CA GLN A 86 2.82 -35.24 18.09
C GLN A 86 2.09 -34.02 18.65
N ILE A 87 2.66 -32.83 18.45
CA ILE A 87 2.04 -31.58 18.86
C ILE A 87 2.23 -30.51 17.78
N ASN A 88 1.19 -29.72 17.53
CA ASN A 88 1.27 -28.60 16.59
C ASN A 88 1.80 -27.36 17.30
N ILE A 89 2.81 -26.76 16.67
CA ILE A 89 3.45 -25.49 17.02
C ILE A 89 3.15 -24.56 15.86
N ASN A 90 2.21 -23.63 16.05
CA ASN A 90 1.77 -22.75 14.98
C ASN A 90 1.28 -23.54 13.74
N SER A 91 2.00 -23.45 12.61
CA SER A 91 1.70 -24.18 11.36
C SER A 91 2.63 -25.38 11.12
N THR A 92 3.48 -25.71 12.07
CA THR A 92 4.47 -26.79 12.00
C THR A 92 4.16 -27.86 13.03
N SER A 93 4.37 -29.12 12.70
CA SER A 93 4.19 -30.23 13.65
C SER A 93 5.53 -30.65 14.24
N LEU A 94 5.60 -30.78 15.56
CA LEU A 94 6.69 -31.40 16.28
C LEU A 94 6.28 -32.85 16.57
N LEU A 95 7.09 -33.80 16.11
CA LEU A 95 6.92 -35.22 16.38
C LEU A 95 8.11 -35.73 17.18
N ILE A 96 7.84 -36.36 18.31
CA ILE A 96 8.84 -37.06 19.12
C ILE A 96 8.51 -38.54 19.05
N GLU A 97 9.49 -39.37 18.75
CA GLU A 97 9.38 -40.81 18.66
C GLU A 97 10.45 -41.45 19.53
N VAL A 98 10.05 -42.47 20.29
CA VAL A 98 10.91 -43.28 21.12
C VAL A 98 10.71 -44.74 20.74
N PHE A 99 11.81 -45.44 20.50
CA PHE A 99 11.87 -46.82 20.04
C PHE A 99 12.61 -47.65 21.09
N LEU A 100 12.15 -48.87 21.34
CA LEU A 100 12.89 -49.87 22.12
C LEU A 100 13.43 -50.92 21.16
N LEU A 101 14.69 -51.34 21.27
CA LEU A 101 15.28 -52.33 20.35
C LEU A 101 14.88 -53.78 20.65
N GLU A 102 14.19 -54.01 21.77
CA GLU A 102 13.71 -55.31 22.21
C GLU A 102 12.21 -55.22 22.57
N GLU A 103 11.51 -56.35 22.55
CA GLU A 103 10.09 -56.44 22.91
C GLU A 103 9.87 -56.15 24.41
N LYS A 104 9.50 -54.91 24.70
CA LYS A 104 9.21 -54.37 26.03
C LYS A 104 7.99 -53.46 25.98
N LEU A 105 7.28 -53.36 27.11
CA LEU A 105 6.16 -52.43 27.27
C LEU A 105 6.66 -51.10 27.83
N PHE A 106 6.10 -50.00 27.32
CA PHE A 106 6.27 -48.68 27.91
C PHE A 106 5.42 -48.55 29.17
N LEU A 107 5.91 -47.79 30.14
CA LEU A 107 5.18 -47.44 31.36
C LEU A 107 4.19 -46.28 31.07
N ASP A 108 3.10 -46.21 31.83
CA ASP A 108 2.14 -45.09 31.74
C ASP A 108 2.83 -43.76 32.02
N GLU A 109 3.82 -43.75 32.91
CA GLU A 109 4.63 -42.58 33.21
C GLU A 109 5.53 -42.15 32.04
N GLU A 110 6.04 -43.08 31.22
CA GLU A 110 6.81 -42.77 30.01
C GLU A 110 5.92 -42.17 28.91
N VAL A 111 4.67 -42.66 28.81
CA VAL A 111 3.64 -42.08 27.94
C VAL A 111 3.30 -40.65 28.36
N ASN A 112 3.30 -40.35 29.66
CA ASN A 112 3.10 -38.98 30.15
C ASN A 112 4.36 -38.13 29.96
N LEU A 113 5.55 -38.70 30.20
CA LEU A 113 6.83 -38.01 30.07
C LEU A 113 7.04 -37.50 28.63
N ILE A 114 6.82 -38.33 27.60
CA ILE A 114 6.99 -37.89 26.21
C ILE A 114 6.05 -36.72 25.84
N LYS A 115 4.82 -36.71 26.39
CA LYS A 115 3.86 -35.61 26.21
C LYS A 115 4.31 -34.34 26.91
N ASP A 116 4.83 -34.46 28.13
CA ASP A 116 5.37 -33.32 28.90
C ASP A 116 6.60 -32.72 28.21
N ILE A 117 7.48 -33.55 27.64
CA ILE A 117 8.62 -33.10 26.82
C ILE A 117 8.10 -32.33 25.60
N ALA A 118 7.14 -32.89 24.85
CA ALA A 118 6.56 -32.25 23.68
C ALA A 118 5.94 -30.89 24.02
N LEU A 119 5.21 -30.79 25.14
CA LEU A 119 4.59 -29.55 25.61
C LEU A 119 5.64 -28.48 26.00
N ARG A 120 6.72 -28.87 26.68
CA ARG A 120 7.81 -27.95 27.06
C ARG A 120 8.54 -27.42 25.84
N LEU A 121 8.87 -28.29 24.89
CA LEU A 121 9.50 -27.89 23.63
C LEU A 121 8.59 -26.96 22.84
N LYS A 122 7.29 -27.27 22.76
CA LYS A 122 6.29 -26.36 22.16
C LYS A 122 6.35 -24.97 22.78
N ASN A 123 6.22 -24.87 24.10
CA ASN A 123 6.16 -23.58 24.79
C ASN A 123 7.45 -22.77 24.57
N PHE A 124 8.61 -23.43 24.62
CA PHE A 124 9.89 -22.78 24.35
C PHE A 124 9.99 -22.26 22.91
N ILE A 125 9.64 -23.10 21.92
CA ILE A 125 9.68 -22.73 20.50
C ILE A 125 8.74 -21.55 20.24
N GLU A 126 7.48 -21.61 20.69
CA GLU A 126 6.52 -20.51 20.52
C GLU A 126 7.02 -19.20 21.15
N GLN A 127 7.61 -19.26 22.34
CA GLN A 127 8.18 -18.07 22.99
C GLN A 127 9.37 -17.51 22.22
N SER A 128 10.26 -18.38 21.72
CA SER A 128 11.43 -17.98 20.94
C SER A 128 11.03 -17.30 19.63
N GLU A 129 10.09 -17.91 18.89
CA GLU A 129 9.55 -17.36 17.65
C GLU A 129 8.86 -16.00 17.88
N ASN A 130 8.01 -15.90 18.91
CA ASN A 130 7.30 -14.65 19.23
C ASN A 130 8.27 -13.52 19.60
N LYS A 131 9.31 -13.81 20.37
CA LYS A 131 10.34 -12.84 20.75
C LYS A 131 11.09 -12.32 19.52
N GLN A 132 11.41 -13.21 18.58
CA GLN A 132 12.09 -12.83 17.34
C GLN A 132 11.19 -11.98 16.43
N GLU A 133 9.91 -12.33 16.32
CA GLU A 133 8.92 -11.55 15.57
C GLU A 133 8.80 -10.11 16.11
N ILE A 134 8.63 -9.96 17.42
CA ILE A 134 8.53 -8.64 18.07
C ILE A 134 9.82 -7.82 17.84
N SER A 135 10.98 -8.42 18.09
CA SER A 135 12.26 -7.73 17.93
C SER A 135 12.48 -7.26 16.48
N LEU A 136 12.10 -8.07 15.49
CA LEU A 136 12.22 -7.73 14.09
C LEU A 136 11.27 -6.59 13.70
N ARG A 137 10.02 -6.63 14.19
CA ARG A 137 9.04 -5.55 13.97
C ARG A 137 9.52 -4.21 14.54
N ASP A 138 10.10 -4.22 15.74
CA ASP A 138 10.61 -3.01 16.39
C ASP A 138 11.78 -2.41 15.58
N LYS A 139 12.76 -3.23 15.19
CA LYS A 139 13.90 -2.80 14.36
C LYS A 139 13.43 -2.21 13.03
N ILE A 140 12.50 -2.88 12.34
CA ILE A 140 11.96 -2.39 11.07
C ILE A 140 11.23 -1.06 11.26
N THR A 141 10.40 -0.96 12.30
CA THR A 141 9.70 0.30 12.62
C THR A 141 10.69 1.44 12.82
N GLU A 142 11.79 1.19 13.51
CA GLU A 142 12.86 2.17 13.71
C GLU A 142 13.47 2.63 12.38
N MET A 143 13.69 1.74 11.41
CA MET A 143 14.21 2.10 10.08
C MET A 143 13.25 3.05 9.34
N PHE A 144 11.94 2.76 9.42
CA PHE A 144 10.91 3.64 8.89
C PHE A 144 10.78 4.99 9.62
N HIS A 145 11.37 5.18 10.80
CA HIS A 145 11.41 6.49 11.46
C HIS A 145 12.70 7.26 11.15
N LYS A 146 13.84 6.56 11.11
CA LYS A 146 15.16 7.16 10.93
C LYS A 146 15.45 7.61 9.51
N PHE A 147 15.02 6.84 8.51
CA PHE A 147 15.47 7.04 7.14
C PHE A 147 14.40 7.69 6.23
N PRO A 148 14.81 8.57 5.31
CA PRO A 148 13.97 9.07 4.23
C PRO A 148 13.66 7.94 3.22
N ASP A 149 12.61 8.12 2.41
CA ASP A 149 11.94 7.04 1.66
C ASP A 149 12.89 6.07 0.95
N ASP A 150 13.74 6.54 0.02
CA ASP A 150 14.59 5.66 -0.78
C ASP A 150 15.72 4.96 0.01
N GLN A 151 16.08 5.49 1.18
CA GLN A 151 17.15 4.93 2.01
C GLN A 151 16.65 3.84 2.96
N MET A 152 15.35 3.79 3.27
CA MET A 152 14.81 2.80 4.21
C MET A 152 14.75 1.38 3.62
N TYR A 153 14.49 1.24 2.32
CA TYR A 153 14.40 -0.08 1.67
C TYR A 153 15.65 -0.97 1.85
N PRO A 154 16.89 -0.51 1.58
CA PRO A 154 18.10 -1.32 1.79
C PRO A 154 18.30 -1.71 3.26
N GLU A 155 18.04 -0.79 4.20
CA GLU A 155 18.21 -1.03 5.65
C GLU A 155 17.25 -2.12 6.15
N VAL A 156 15.97 -2.05 5.73
CA VAL A 156 14.98 -3.08 6.06
C VAL A 156 15.36 -4.42 5.44
N LEU A 157 15.85 -4.41 4.19
CA LEU A 157 16.30 -5.63 3.53
C LEU A 157 17.49 -6.26 4.25
N GLU A 158 18.49 -5.48 4.64
CA GLU A 158 19.69 -5.96 5.32
C GLU A 158 19.35 -6.69 6.63
N ILE A 159 18.44 -6.13 7.43
CA ILE A 159 17.94 -6.78 8.65
C ILE A 159 17.29 -8.13 8.32
N LEU A 160 16.48 -8.21 7.26
CA LEU A 160 15.84 -9.47 6.85
C LEU A 160 16.85 -10.50 6.33
N LEU A 161 17.87 -10.06 5.60
CA LEU A 161 18.94 -10.94 5.10
C LEU A 161 19.74 -11.54 6.26
N GLU A 162 20.10 -10.74 7.26
CA GLU A 162 20.82 -11.18 8.45
C GLU A 162 19.98 -12.19 9.26
N VAL A 163 18.74 -11.83 9.59
CA VAL A 163 17.86 -12.66 10.46
C VAL A 163 17.49 -13.99 9.82
N LEU A 164 17.34 -14.03 8.49
CA LEU A 164 16.96 -15.25 7.75
C LEU A 164 18.17 -15.96 7.12
N GLU A 165 19.39 -15.52 7.43
CA GLU A 165 20.64 -16.08 6.89
C GLU A 165 20.61 -16.21 5.35
N SER A 166 20.00 -15.22 4.69
CA SER A 166 19.82 -15.18 3.25
C SER A 166 20.91 -14.32 2.62
N LYS A 167 21.44 -14.75 1.47
CA LYS A 167 22.60 -14.06 0.86
C LYS A 167 22.23 -12.84 0.02
N MET A 168 20.98 -12.77 -0.45
CA MET A 168 20.55 -11.68 -1.33
C MET A 168 19.04 -11.52 -1.32
N GLY A 169 18.58 -10.40 -1.85
CA GLY A 169 17.16 -10.13 -1.98
C GLY A 169 16.87 -8.75 -2.54
N TYR A 170 15.60 -8.38 -2.47
CA TYR A 170 15.16 -7.01 -2.62
C TYR A 170 13.89 -6.75 -1.80
N PHE A 171 13.72 -5.50 -1.40
CA PHE A 171 12.47 -4.91 -0.97
C PHE A 171 12.04 -3.85 -1.99
N GLY A 172 10.93 -4.10 -2.67
CA GLY A 172 10.37 -3.22 -3.69
C GLY A 172 8.93 -2.81 -3.42
N TYR A 173 8.49 -1.78 -4.14
CA TYR A 173 7.13 -1.27 -4.12
C TYR A 173 6.54 -1.19 -5.54
N ILE A 174 5.22 -1.12 -5.65
CA ILE A 174 4.53 -0.93 -6.92
C ILE A 174 4.16 0.55 -7.07
N ASP A 175 4.53 1.15 -8.20
CA ASP A 175 4.23 2.55 -8.50
C ASP A 175 2.80 2.76 -9.01
N GLU A 176 2.47 4.01 -9.33
CA GLU A 176 1.16 4.42 -9.87
C GLU A 176 0.82 3.79 -11.24
N ASN A 177 1.83 3.33 -11.99
CA ASN A 177 1.65 2.65 -13.27
C ASN A 177 1.44 1.13 -13.10
N GLY A 178 1.58 0.62 -11.88
CA GLY A 178 1.56 -0.81 -11.59
C GLY A 178 2.90 -1.50 -11.88
N ASP A 179 3.97 -0.73 -12.05
CA ASP A 179 5.32 -1.22 -12.29
C ASP A 179 6.06 -1.43 -10.96
N MET A 180 6.93 -2.44 -10.91
CA MET A 180 7.70 -2.76 -9.70
C MET A 180 8.98 -1.92 -9.67
N ILE A 181 9.18 -1.17 -8.60
CA ILE A 181 10.39 -0.40 -8.31
C ILE A 181 11.17 -1.10 -7.20
N THR A 182 12.48 -1.29 -7.41
CA THR A 182 13.36 -1.99 -6.45
C THR A 182 14.53 -1.11 -5.99
N PRO A 183 14.35 -0.24 -4.97
CA PRO A 183 15.40 0.67 -4.49
C PRO A 183 16.55 -0.01 -3.71
N SER A 184 16.34 -1.25 -3.28
CA SER A 184 17.20 -1.98 -2.33
C SER A 184 17.87 -3.21 -2.91
N LEU A 185 17.81 -3.44 -4.23
CA LEU A 185 18.48 -4.60 -4.83
C LEU A 185 19.95 -4.62 -4.36
N THR A 186 20.39 -5.76 -3.80
CA THR A 186 21.66 -5.91 -3.08
C THR A 186 22.79 -5.18 -3.81
N ARG A 187 23.20 -4.04 -3.22
CA ARG A 187 23.95 -2.97 -3.90
C ARG A 187 25.38 -3.39 -4.25
N ASP A 188 25.97 -4.36 -3.55
CA ASP A 188 27.38 -4.70 -3.70
C ASP A 188 27.69 -5.72 -4.83
N ILE A 189 26.68 -6.38 -5.41
CA ILE A 189 26.91 -7.44 -6.42
C ILE A 189 26.64 -6.95 -7.86
N TYR A 190 25.90 -5.85 -8.04
CA TYR A 190 25.41 -5.42 -9.36
C TYR A 190 26.23 -4.31 -10.03
N TRP A 191 27.13 -3.62 -9.31
CA TRP A 191 27.88 -2.48 -9.86
C TRP A 191 29.00 -2.85 -10.86
N GLU A 192 29.61 -4.03 -10.76
CA GLU A 192 30.65 -4.43 -11.74
C GLU A 192 30.11 -4.80 -13.12
N LYS A 193 28.77 -4.96 -13.28
CA LYS A 193 28.18 -5.50 -14.53
C LYS A 193 26.97 -4.75 -15.10
N CYS A 194 26.44 -3.73 -14.42
CA CYS A 194 25.23 -3.04 -14.89
C CYS A 194 25.30 -1.53 -14.64
N GLU A 195 25.44 -0.74 -15.71
CA GLU A 195 25.26 0.72 -15.68
C GLU A 195 23.77 1.05 -15.57
N ILE A 196 23.25 1.24 -14.35
CA ILE A 196 21.86 1.69 -14.15
C ILE A 196 21.85 2.96 -13.30
N PRO A 197 21.14 4.03 -13.72
CA PRO A 197 21.11 5.31 -13.02
C PRO A 197 20.47 5.24 -11.62
N ASP A 198 20.78 6.25 -10.81
CA ASP A 198 20.45 6.55 -9.38
C ASP A 198 19.02 6.28 -8.83
N LYS A 199 18.09 5.71 -9.61
CA LYS A 199 16.75 5.32 -9.15
C LYS A 199 16.56 3.84 -9.41
N GLY A 200 16.24 3.07 -8.37
CA GLY A 200 16.19 1.61 -8.38
C GLY A 200 15.55 0.95 -9.60
N ILE A 201 15.83 -0.34 -9.81
CA ILE A 201 15.45 -1.00 -11.07
C ILE A 201 13.92 -1.04 -11.22
N LEU A 202 13.44 -0.54 -12.36
CA LEU A 202 12.03 -0.54 -12.76
C LEU A 202 11.73 -1.77 -13.61
N TYR A 203 10.78 -2.58 -13.17
CA TYR A 203 10.27 -3.72 -13.91
C TYR A 203 8.81 -3.50 -14.30
N LYS A 204 8.57 -3.42 -15.60
CA LYS A 204 7.21 -3.23 -16.13
C LYS A 204 6.32 -4.39 -15.74
N LYS A 205 5.04 -4.13 -15.45
CA LYS A 205 4.08 -5.19 -15.09
C LYS A 205 4.06 -6.38 -16.06
N LYS A 206 4.20 -6.09 -17.36
CA LYS A 206 4.25 -7.10 -18.43
C LYS A 206 5.50 -7.99 -18.42
N SER A 207 6.58 -7.55 -17.78
CA SER A 207 7.85 -8.31 -17.70
C SER A 207 7.97 -9.11 -16.41
N TRP A 208 6.95 -9.12 -15.55
CA TRP A 208 6.95 -9.95 -14.35
C TRP A 208 7.05 -11.42 -14.78
N ALA A 209 8.06 -12.14 -14.30
CA ALA A 209 8.34 -13.51 -14.70
C ALA A 209 8.92 -14.32 -13.54
N GLY A 210 9.02 -15.64 -13.68
CA GLY A 210 9.55 -16.52 -12.65
C GLY A 210 8.76 -16.46 -11.33
N ALA A 211 9.40 -16.90 -10.24
CA ALA A 211 8.79 -17.02 -8.92
C ALA A 211 8.31 -15.68 -8.34
N TRP A 212 9.08 -14.60 -8.52
CA TRP A 212 8.70 -13.28 -8.01
C TRP A 212 7.49 -12.70 -8.74
N GLY A 213 7.44 -12.82 -10.06
CA GLY A 213 6.30 -12.39 -10.86
C GLY A 213 5.07 -13.27 -10.62
N GLU A 214 5.26 -14.57 -10.39
CA GLU A 214 4.19 -15.49 -9.98
C GLU A 214 3.58 -15.06 -8.64
N SER A 215 4.41 -14.75 -7.65
CA SER A 215 3.97 -14.27 -6.33
C SER A 215 3.08 -13.02 -6.44
N LEU A 216 3.48 -12.04 -7.26
CA LEU A 216 2.70 -10.83 -7.49
C LEU A 216 1.38 -11.11 -8.22
N ARG A 217 1.39 -11.94 -9.28
CA ARG A 217 0.19 -12.25 -10.08
C ARG A 217 -0.82 -13.09 -9.31
N GLN A 218 -0.35 -14.10 -8.60
CA GLN A 218 -1.20 -15.00 -7.83
C GLN A 218 -1.55 -14.45 -6.45
N LYS A 219 -0.98 -13.29 -6.07
CA LYS A 219 -1.21 -12.66 -4.76
C LYS A 219 -0.94 -13.63 -3.61
N LYS A 220 0.20 -14.34 -3.67
CA LYS A 220 0.59 -15.31 -2.64
C LYS A 220 2.10 -15.40 -2.48
N THR A 221 2.54 -15.88 -1.32
CA THR A 221 3.95 -16.22 -1.11
C THR A 221 4.35 -17.39 -2.00
N VAL A 222 5.50 -17.28 -2.65
CA VAL A 222 6.09 -18.32 -3.49
C VAL A 222 7.47 -18.67 -2.97
N ILE A 223 7.70 -19.96 -2.70
CA ILE A 223 9.02 -20.51 -2.37
C ILE A 223 9.40 -21.46 -3.49
N SER A 224 10.61 -21.31 -4.05
CA SER A 224 11.12 -22.15 -5.13
C SER A 224 12.58 -22.53 -4.87
N ASN A 225 12.93 -23.79 -5.11
CA ASN A 225 14.30 -24.32 -5.04
C ASN A 225 14.92 -24.50 -6.45
N GLY A 226 14.39 -23.79 -7.44
CA GLY A 226 14.81 -23.90 -8.83
C GLY A 226 14.21 -25.10 -9.59
N PRO A 227 14.81 -25.48 -10.74
CA PRO A 227 15.98 -24.85 -11.34
C PRO A 227 15.67 -23.46 -11.88
N PHE A 228 16.64 -22.55 -11.75
CA PHE A 228 16.56 -21.21 -12.33
C PHE A 228 17.48 -21.13 -13.55
N LYS A 229 16.98 -20.53 -14.64
CA LYS A 229 17.78 -20.32 -15.85
C LYS A 229 18.24 -18.88 -15.89
N PHE A 230 19.54 -18.67 -15.87
CA PHE A 230 20.16 -17.36 -15.99
C PHE A 230 21.16 -17.33 -17.15
N PRO A 231 21.30 -16.19 -17.86
CA PRO A 231 22.40 -16.01 -18.80
C PRO A 231 23.75 -16.09 -18.09
N GLU A 232 24.80 -16.45 -18.82
CA GLU A 232 26.17 -16.47 -18.31
C GLU A 232 26.54 -15.12 -17.65
N GLY A 233 27.17 -15.18 -16.48
CA GLY A 233 27.63 -14.00 -15.74
C GLY A 233 26.64 -13.39 -14.73
N HIS A 234 25.42 -13.91 -14.62
CA HIS A 234 24.43 -13.50 -13.61
C HIS A 234 24.56 -14.29 -12.30
N ILE A 235 24.07 -13.72 -11.21
CA ILE A 235 24.04 -14.39 -9.91
C ILE A 235 23.12 -15.62 -9.98
N VAL A 236 23.63 -16.78 -9.54
CA VAL A 236 22.87 -18.03 -9.52
C VAL A 236 21.99 -18.07 -8.27
N LEU A 237 20.67 -18.12 -8.47
CA LEU A 237 19.73 -18.48 -7.41
C LEU A 237 19.72 -20.01 -7.21
N THR A 238 19.67 -20.44 -5.96
CA THR A 238 19.54 -21.84 -5.52
C THR A 238 18.18 -22.07 -4.89
N ASN A 239 17.71 -21.10 -4.10
CA ASN A 239 16.34 -21.01 -3.63
C ASN A 239 15.93 -19.54 -3.49
N VAL A 240 14.63 -19.29 -3.50
CA VAL A 240 14.03 -17.97 -3.35
C VAL A 240 12.70 -18.06 -2.60
N MET A 241 12.43 -17.05 -1.78
CA MET A 241 11.14 -16.80 -1.16
C MET A 241 10.68 -15.38 -1.54
N CYS A 242 9.52 -15.29 -2.17
CA CYS A 242 8.90 -14.05 -2.62
C CYS A 242 7.59 -13.83 -1.87
N VAL A 243 7.53 -12.78 -1.04
CA VAL A 243 6.38 -12.44 -0.19
C VAL A 243 5.79 -11.11 -0.66
N PRO A 244 4.54 -11.10 -1.17
CA PRO A 244 3.87 -9.87 -1.56
C PRO A 244 3.43 -9.08 -0.32
N ILE A 245 3.53 -7.74 -0.38
CA ILE A 245 3.05 -6.83 0.64
C ILE A 245 1.67 -6.33 0.21
N PHE A 246 0.66 -6.58 1.06
CA PHE A 246 -0.72 -6.22 0.77
C PHE A 246 -1.18 -5.05 1.61
N TYR A 247 -1.79 -4.05 0.99
CA TYR A 247 -2.64 -3.10 1.69
C TYR A 247 -4.08 -3.31 1.23
N GLN A 248 -4.94 -3.72 2.15
CA GLN A 248 -6.29 -4.20 1.84
C GLN A 248 -6.24 -5.37 0.83
N SER A 249 -6.81 -5.22 -0.37
CA SER A 249 -6.81 -6.24 -1.44
C SER A 249 -5.72 -6.05 -2.49
N GLU A 250 -4.96 -4.95 -2.41
CA GLU A 250 -3.98 -4.55 -3.41
C GLU A 250 -2.56 -4.91 -2.99
N VAL A 251 -1.78 -5.39 -3.96
CA VAL A 251 -0.34 -5.59 -3.77
C VAL A 251 0.32 -4.24 -3.95
N ILE A 252 1.02 -3.77 -2.92
CA ILE A 252 1.72 -2.48 -2.92
C ILE A 252 3.24 -2.63 -2.94
N GLY A 253 3.75 -3.85 -2.79
CA GLY A 253 5.18 -4.14 -2.82
C GLY A 253 5.50 -5.63 -2.66
N GLN A 254 6.78 -5.93 -2.49
CA GLN A 254 7.26 -7.31 -2.32
C GLN A 254 8.58 -7.35 -1.57
N LEU A 255 8.70 -8.32 -0.68
CA LEU A 255 9.97 -8.76 -0.08
C LEU A 255 10.40 -10.04 -0.77
N THR A 256 11.61 -10.05 -1.33
CA THR A 256 12.19 -11.24 -1.94
C THR A 256 13.53 -11.52 -1.29
N LEU A 257 13.74 -12.77 -0.88
CA LEU A 257 14.96 -13.26 -0.25
C LEU A 257 15.42 -14.50 -1.02
N GLY A 258 16.73 -14.65 -1.20
CA GLY A 258 17.30 -15.77 -1.92
C GLY A 258 18.57 -16.33 -1.30
N ASN A 259 18.85 -17.58 -1.66
CA ASN A 259 20.08 -18.30 -1.35
C ASN A 259 20.32 -18.55 0.15
N LYS A 260 19.27 -18.90 0.89
CA LYS A 260 19.40 -19.46 2.24
C LYS A 260 19.98 -20.86 2.15
N ILE A 261 21.11 -21.14 2.81
CA ILE A 261 21.85 -22.41 2.65
C ILE A 261 20.98 -23.62 3.02
N THR A 262 20.20 -23.50 4.10
CA THR A 262 19.31 -24.54 4.61
C THR A 262 17.97 -24.64 3.88
N GLY A 263 17.68 -23.71 2.96
CA GLY A 263 16.37 -23.54 2.33
C GLY A 263 15.37 -22.83 3.25
N TYR A 264 14.29 -22.31 2.65
CA TYR A 264 13.24 -21.59 3.39
C TYR A 264 12.24 -22.56 4.02
N THR A 265 12.01 -22.38 5.32
CA THR A 265 11.14 -23.21 6.13
C THR A 265 9.75 -22.60 6.30
N LYS A 266 8.84 -23.31 6.99
CA LYS A 266 7.50 -22.77 7.26
C LYS A 266 7.52 -21.61 8.25
N TRP A 267 8.45 -21.64 9.19
CA TRP A 267 8.69 -20.53 10.09
C TRP A 267 9.20 -19.28 9.33
N ASP A 268 10.17 -19.43 8.41
CA ASP A 268 10.67 -18.31 7.60
C ASP A 268 9.53 -17.62 6.83
N GLN A 269 8.67 -18.43 6.19
CA GLN A 269 7.51 -17.96 5.46
C GLN A 269 6.61 -17.11 6.36
N ARG A 270 6.21 -17.65 7.51
CA ARG A 270 5.29 -16.97 8.44
C ARG A 270 5.92 -15.68 8.96
N LEU A 271 7.20 -15.71 9.34
CA LEU A 271 7.89 -14.53 9.87
C LEU A 271 7.85 -13.38 8.85
N VAL A 272 8.23 -13.63 7.60
CA VAL A 272 8.26 -12.58 6.56
C VAL A 272 6.86 -12.13 6.17
N GLU A 273 5.86 -13.02 6.15
CA GLU A 273 4.46 -12.64 5.97
C GLU A 273 3.96 -11.71 7.09
N THR A 274 4.28 -12.01 8.35
CA THR A 274 3.94 -11.14 9.48
C THR A 274 4.64 -9.78 9.38
N ILE A 275 5.90 -9.77 8.98
CA ILE A 275 6.64 -8.53 8.74
C ILE A 275 6.05 -7.73 7.57
N ALA A 276 5.69 -8.38 6.47
CA ALA A 276 5.04 -7.73 5.33
C ALA A 276 3.72 -7.06 5.75
N ASN A 277 2.92 -7.72 6.59
CA ASN A 277 1.70 -7.15 7.15
C ASN A 277 1.97 -5.95 8.07
N HIS A 278 3.04 -6.01 8.87
CA HIS A 278 3.45 -4.88 9.71
C HIS A 278 3.97 -3.68 8.89
N ILE A 279 4.71 -3.94 7.81
CA ILE A 279 5.22 -2.92 6.89
C ILE A 279 4.10 -2.26 6.09
N SER A 280 3.09 -3.03 5.69
CA SER A 280 2.02 -2.62 4.78
C SER A 280 1.42 -1.21 5.04
N PRO A 281 0.86 -0.91 6.23
CA PRO A 281 0.25 0.40 6.46
C PRO A 281 1.26 1.55 6.42
N ILE A 282 2.51 1.28 6.82
CA ILE A 282 3.58 2.27 6.86
C ILE A 282 4.05 2.59 5.42
N LEU A 283 4.24 1.53 4.61
CA LEU A 283 4.61 1.66 3.21
C LEU A 283 3.51 2.39 2.43
N HIS A 284 2.24 2.01 2.61
CA HIS A 284 1.11 2.66 1.96
C HIS A 284 1.07 4.17 2.24
N ALA A 285 1.13 4.57 3.52
CA ALA A 285 1.07 5.98 3.91
C ALA A 285 2.22 6.81 3.30
N ARG A 286 3.41 6.20 3.15
CA ARG A 286 4.56 6.84 2.48
C ARG A 286 4.35 6.98 0.97
N LEU A 287 3.95 5.90 0.29
CA LEU A 287 3.66 5.94 -1.16
C LEU A 287 2.59 6.97 -1.51
N ASP A 288 1.53 7.08 -0.70
CA ASP A 288 0.49 8.09 -0.86
C ASP A 288 1.03 9.51 -0.70
N ARG A 289 1.87 9.75 0.32
CA ARG A 289 2.49 11.05 0.54
C ARG A 289 3.37 11.46 -0.64
N ASP A 290 4.18 10.54 -1.15
CA ASP A 290 5.11 10.80 -2.25
C ASP A 290 4.35 11.12 -3.55
N LYS A 291 3.23 10.43 -3.78
CA LYS A 291 2.31 10.74 -4.87
C LYS A 291 1.76 12.16 -4.74
N MET A 292 1.23 12.52 -3.58
CA MET A 292 0.70 13.87 -3.31
C MET A 292 1.77 14.95 -3.48
N GLU A 293 3.00 14.69 -3.05
CA GLU A 293 4.09 15.65 -3.18
C GLU A 293 4.49 15.87 -4.66
N LYS A 294 4.54 14.80 -5.47
CA LYS A 294 4.80 14.90 -6.91
C LYS A 294 3.71 15.70 -7.62
N GLU A 295 2.44 15.43 -7.32
CA GLU A 295 1.30 16.17 -7.86
C GLU A 295 1.34 17.65 -7.47
N ARG A 296 1.62 17.94 -6.19
CA ARG A 296 1.79 19.32 -5.70
C ARG A 296 2.90 20.06 -6.45
N LYS A 297 4.07 19.43 -6.61
CA LYS A 297 5.21 20.05 -7.33
C LYS A 297 4.88 20.34 -8.79
N ARG A 298 4.18 19.45 -9.49
CA ARG A 298 3.72 19.70 -10.88
C ARG A 298 2.80 20.92 -10.94
N MET A 299 1.85 21.01 -10.01
CA MET A 299 0.92 22.13 -9.96
C MET A 299 1.60 23.46 -9.63
N GLU A 300 2.53 23.46 -8.68
CA GLU A 300 3.33 24.64 -8.34
C GLU A 300 4.14 25.14 -9.54
N GLN A 301 4.70 24.22 -10.34
CA GLN A 301 5.40 24.56 -11.57
C GLN A 301 4.45 25.19 -12.61
N GLU A 302 3.28 24.58 -12.87
CA GLU A 302 2.27 25.15 -13.78
C GLU A 302 1.81 26.54 -13.33
N LEU A 303 1.58 26.71 -12.02
CA LEU A 303 1.20 28.00 -11.44
C LEU A 303 2.33 29.03 -11.61
N LYS A 304 3.59 28.63 -11.45
CA LYS A 304 4.75 29.51 -11.64
C LYS A 304 4.84 30.00 -13.10
N TYR A 305 4.61 29.11 -14.07
CA TYR A 305 4.53 29.51 -15.48
C TYR A 305 3.37 30.47 -15.73
N SER A 306 2.17 30.18 -15.19
CA SER A 306 1.01 31.05 -15.34
C SER A 306 1.16 32.41 -14.63
N LYS A 307 1.90 32.48 -13.52
CA LYS A 307 2.13 33.73 -12.78
C LYS A 307 2.98 34.72 -13.56
N ARG A 308 4.03 34.26 -14.26
CA ARG A 308 4.94 35.14 -14.99
C ARG A 308 4.23 35.95 -16.10
N ASP A 309 3.24 35.35 -16.75
CA ASP A 309 2.44 36.04 -17.77
C ASP A 309 1.40 36.98 -17.15
N ARG A 310 0.86 36.64 -15.97
CA ARG A 310 -0.11 37.47 -15.24
C ARG A 310 0.53 38.67 -14.53
N GLU A 311 1.74 38.51 -14.01
CA GLU A 311 2.50 39.59 -13.35
C GLU A 311 2.83 40.73 -14.32
N LYS A 312 3.20 40.40 -15.57
CA LYS A 312 3.38 41.41 -16.64
C LYS A 312 2.12 42.25 -16.87
N VAL A 313 0.96 41.60 -16.99
CA VAL A 313 -0.33 42.32 -17.17
C VAL A 313 -0.64 43.21 -15.97
N GLN A 314 -0.32 42.76 -14.75
CA GLN A 314 -0.56 43.54 -13.54
C GLN A 314 0.39 44.75 -13.41
N GLU A 315 1.64 44.63 -13.87
CA GLU A 315 2.62 45.72 -13.94
C GLU A 315 2.23 46.79 -14.97
N GLU A 316 1.52 46.42 -16.03
CA GLU A 316 1.04 47.34 -17.08
C GLU A 316 -0.19 48.18 -16.67
N LEU A 317 -0.93 47.79 -15.62
CA LEU A 317 -2.12 48.50 -15.15
C LEU A 317 -1.78 49.72 -14.27
N ASP A 318 -1.94 50.91 -14.84
CA ASP A 318 -1.68 52.15 -14.12
C ASP A 318 -2.86 52.60 -13.23
N GLY A 319 -2.68 53.72 -12.52
CA GLY A 319 -3.70 54.26 -11.62
C GLY A 319 -4.99 54.72 -12.32
N ILE A 320 -4.94 54.99 -13.63
CA ILE A 320 -6.11 55.35 -14.43
C ILE A 320 -6.90 54.09 -14.79
N ASP A 321 -6.22 53.03 -15.20
CA ASP A 321 -6.85 51.75 -15.52
C ASP A 321 -7.61 51.19 -14.32
N LYS A 322 -7.01 51.24 -13.12
CA LYS A 322 -7.66 50.82 -11.86
C LYS A 322 -8.93 51.63 -11.55
N LYS A 323 -8.92 52.93 -11.80
CA LYS A 323 -10.11 53.80 -11.64
C LYS A 323 -11.20 53.42 -12.63
N ILE A 324 -10.85 53.22 -13.91
CA ILE A 324 -11.80 52.78 -14.94
C ILE A 324 -12.45 51.45 -14.54
N LEU A 325 -11.66 50.46 -14.13
CA LEU A 325 -12.17 49.15 -13.67
C LEU A 325 -13.10 49.29 -12.46
N THR A 326 -12.77 50.17 -11.51
CA THR A 326 -13.59 50.41 -10.31
C THR A 326 -14.93 51.06 -10.64
N GLU A 327 -14.94 52.03 -11.55
CA GLU A 327 -16.18 52.69 -12.00
C GLU A 327 -17.07 51.72 -12.79
N LEU A 328 -16.48 50.89 -13.67
CA LEU A 328 -17.20 49.89 -14.46
C LEU A 328 -17.67 48.69 -13.63
N PHE A 329 -16.96 48.34 -12.55
CA PHE A 329 -17.43 47.32 -11.60
C PHE A 329 -18.75 47.73 -10.93
N LYS A 330 -18.90 49.03 -10.61
CA LYS A 330 -20.14 49.57 -10.03
C LYS A 330 -21.27 49.66 -11.05
N ASP A 331 -20.94 50.09 -12.27
CA ASP A 331 -21.90 50.19 -13.36
C ASP A 331 -21.21 49.95 -14.71
N GLY A 332 -21.39 48.74 -15.25
CA GLY A 332 -20.84 48.36 -16.55
C GLY A 332 -21.47 49.10 -17.73
N LYS A 333 -22.63 49.76 -17.54
CA LYS A 333 -23.31 50.58 -18.57
C LYS A 333 -22.94 52.05 -18.48
N LYS A 334 -22.05 52.43 -17.56
CA LYS A 334 -21.68 53.81 -17.31
C LYS A 334 -21.19 54.50 -18.58
N GLY A 335 -21.84 55.61 -18.93
CA GLY A 335 -21.46 56.40 -20.10
C GLY A 335 -20.11 57.09 -19.90
N LEU A 336 -19.30 57.20 -20.96
CA LEU A 336 -17.93 57.77 -20.89
C LEU A 336 -17.87 59.18 -20.28
N LYS A 337 -18.89 60.02 -20.50
CA LYS A 337 -18.98 61.38 -19.92
C LYS A 337 -19.26 61.39 -18.41
N GLN A 338 -19.71 60.28 -17.84
CA GLN A 338 -20.06 60.16 -16.42
C GLN A 338 -18.88 59.71 -15.56
N PHE A 339 -17.76 59.31 -16.17
CA PHE A 339 -16.54 58.94 -15.45
C PHE A 339 -15.97 60.13 -14.69
N GLU A 340 -15.51 59.90 -13.47
CA GLU A 340 -14.89 60.96 -12.66
C GLU A 340 -13.61 61.48 -13.33
N LEU A 341 -12.89 60.61 -14.03
CA LEU A 341 -11.74 60.98 -14.86
C LEU A 341 -12.08 62.01 -15.95
N PHE A 342 -13.29 61.93 -16.53
CA PHE A 342 -13.77 62.89 -17.53
C PHE A 342 -14.22 64.19 -16.86
N LYS A 343 -15.02 64.10 -15.79
CA LYS A 343 -15.55 65.27 -15.07
C LYS A 343 -14.46 66.13 -14.46
N SER A 344 -13.43 65.50 -13.89
CA SER A 344 -12.25 66.17 -13.32
C SER A 344 -11.25 66.67 -14.38
N LYS A 345 -11.54 66.48 -15.67
CA LYS A 345 -10.67 66.83 -16.81
C LYS A 345 -9.29 66.16 -16.77
N VAL A 346 -9.13 65.09 -16.00
CA VAL A 346 -7.90 64.29 -15.94
C VAL A 346 -7.66 63.56 -17.26
N MET A 347 -8.73 63.14 -17.95
CA MET A 347 -8.64 62.44 -19.23
C MET A 347 -9.77 62.81 -20.19
N SER A 348 -9.46 62.83 -21.49
CA SER A 348 -10.44 63.08 -22.56
C SER A 348 -11.37 61.88 -22.78
N HIS A 349 -12.53 62.12 -23.40
CA HIS A 349 -13.48 61.08 -23.79
C HIS A 349 -12.82 59.97 -24.64
N THR A 350 -12.00 60.36 -25.61
CA THR A 350 -11.25 59.43 -26.48
C THR A 350 -10.19 58.67 -25.69
N GLY A 351 -9.53 59.31 -24.73
CA GLY A 351 -8.56 58.67 -23.84
C GLY A 351 -9.17 57.52 -23.03
N ILE A 352 -10.32 57.77 -22.39
CA ILE A 352 -11.03 56.75 -21.60
C ILE A 352 -11.49 55.61 -22.51
N LYS A 353 -12.03 55.91 -23.69
CA LYS A 353 -12.46 54.90 -24.68
C LYS A 353 -11.30 53.98 -25.08
N ASN A 354 -10.13 54.55 -25.37
CA ASN A 354 -8.96 53.77 -25.78
C ASN A 354 -8.45 52.89 -24.63
N ARG A 355 -8.44 53.40 -23.39
CA ARG A 355 -8.07 52.60 -22.21
C ARG A 355 -9.01 51.41 -22.00
N ILE A 356 -10.33 51.64 -22.06
CA ILE A 356 -11.32 50.55 -21.97
C ILE A 356 -11.10 49.53 -23.09
N SER A 357 -10.85 49.98 -24.32
CA SER A 357 -10.62 49.08 -25.46
C SER A 357 -9.35 48.24 -25.25
N ASN A 358 -8.28 48.84 -24.72
CA ASN A 358 -7.05 48.12 -24.40
C ASN A 358 -7.28 47.08 -23.30
N LEU A 359 -8.01 47.42 -22.23
CA LEU A 359 -8.35 46.48 -21.15
C LEU A 359 -9.21 45.30 -21.65
N ILE A 360 -10.09 45.54 -22.61
CA ILE A 360 -10.88 44.47 -23.25
C ILE A 360 -9.99 43.60 -24.13
N ASN A 361 -9.16 44.21 -24.98
CA ASN A 361 -8.28 43.49 -25.90
C ASN A 361 -7.20 42.67 -25.16
N SER A 362 -6.76 43.12 -23.98
CA SER A 362 -5.84 42.37 -23.12
C SER A 362 -6.53 41.34 -22.22
N ASN A 363 -7.84 41.11 -22.39
CA ASN A 363 -8.68 40.22 -21.59
C ASN A 363 -8.70 40.55 -20.08
N VAL A 364 -8.33 41.77 -19.68
CA VAL A 364 -8.42 42.25 -18.29
C VAL A 364 -9.86 42.61 -17.92
N LEU A 365 -10.61 43.14 -18.88
CA LEU A 365 -11.98 43.60 -18.70
C LEU A 365 -12.93 42.91 -19.67
N LYS A 366 -14.03 42.40 -19.14
CA LYS A 366 -15.20 42.01 -19.94
C LYS A 366 -16.42 42.72 -19.37
N ILE A 367 -17.13 43.46 -20.22
CA ILE A 367 -18.40 44.10 -19.85
C ILE A 367 -19.53 43.20 -20.36
N GLN A 368 -20.34 42.68 -19.45
CA GLN A 368 -21.47 41.81 -19.77
C GLN A 368 -22.56 41.91 -18.68
N GLY A 369 -23.76 41.42 -19.00
CA GLY A 369 -24.80 41.23 -18.00
C GLY A 369 -24.53 39.97 -17.17
N ASN A 370 -24.76 40.06 -15.87
CA ASN A 370 -24.76 38.91 -14.96
C ASN A 370 -26.20 38.68 -14.48
N ILE A 371 -26.54 37.44 -14.16
CA ILE A 371 -27.89 37.04 -13.71
C ILE A 371 -27.85 36.49 -12.29
N ASN A 372 -28.90 36.76 -11.52
CA ASN A 372 -29.08 36.15 -10.20
C ASN A 372 -29.76 34.78 -10.40
N ILE A 373 -29.03 33.70 -10.10
CA ILE A 373 -29.52 32.34 -10.29
C ILE A 373 -30.54 31.93 -9.22
N ASN A 374 -30.47 32.51 -8.02
CA ASN A 374 -31.39 32.21 -6.93
C ASN A 374 -32.80 32.73 -7.28
N GLU A 375 -32.90 33.95 -7.81
CA GLU A 375 -34.18 34.55 -8.27
C GLU A 375 -34.79 33.82 -9.47
N LEU A 376 -33.96 33.12 -10.25
CA LEU A 376 -34.40 32.26 -11.35
C LEU A 376 -34.74 30.84 -10.89
N ASN A 377 -34.68 30.56 -9.58
CA ASN A 377 -34.92 29.26 -8.97
C ASN A 377 -34.02 28.14 -9.54
N TYR A 378 -32.76 28.48 -9.86
CA TYR A 378 -31.75 27.49 -10.23
C TYR A 378 -31.03 26.99 -8.98
N ASN A 379 -30.81 25.68 -8.94
CA ASN A 379 -30.00 24.99 -7.95
C ASN A 379 -28.56 24.93 -8.45
N LEU A 380 -27.63 24.82 -7.50
CA LEU A 380 -26.20 24.69 -7.79
C LEU A 380 -25.61 23.39 -7.23
N ALA A 381 -24.59 22.91 -7.90
CA ALA A 381 -23.78 21.81 -7.42
C ALA A 381 -22.31 21.97 -7.80
N PHE A 382 -21.45 21.31 -7.05
CA PHE A 382 -20.02 21.25 -7.28
C PHE A 382 -19.63 19.81 -7.55
N LEU A 383 -19.02 19.58 -8.71
CA LEU A 383 -18.50 18.29 -9.11
C LEU A 383 -16.97 18.30 -8.97
N LEU A 384 -16.47 17.39 -8.14
CA LEU A 384 -15.06 17.13 -7.95
C LEU A 384 -14.67 15.87 -8.75
N ILE A 385 -13.57 15.93 -9.50
CA ILE A 385 -13.08 14.80 -10.32
C ILE A 385 -11.61 14.52 -10.02
N GLU A 386 -11.32 13.27 -9.71
CA GLU A 386 -9.99 12.68 -9.63
C GLU A 386 -9.75 11.88 -10.92
N LEU A 387 -8.65 12.17 -11.59
CA LEU A 387 -8.25 11.54 -12.86
C LEU A 387 -7.20 10.47 -12.58
N ARG A 388 -7.25 9.36 -13.31
CA ARG A 388 -6.20 8.33 -13.26
C ARG A 388 -4.89 8.82 -13.89
N LYS A 389 -5.01 9.68 -14.89
CA LYS A 389 -3.90 10.24 -15.67
C LYS A 389 -4.04 11.75 -15.76
N PHE A 390 -3.05 12.47 -15.26
CA PHE A 390 -3.07 13.92 -15.23
C PHE A 390 -3.03 14.53 -16.64
N GLU A 391 -2.46 13.82 -17.62
CA GLU A 391 -2.36 14.27 -19.02
C GLU A 391 -3.73 14.52 -19.67
N GLN A 392 -4.79 13.87 -19.16
CA GLN A 392 -6.16 14.04 -19.66
C GLN A 392 -6.84 15.31 -19.13
N LEU A 393 -6.22 16.04 -18.19
CA LEU A 393 -6.80 17.22 -17.55
C LEU A 393 -7.30 18.25 -18.58
N LYS A 394 -6.51 18.53 -19.62
CA LYS A 394 -6.86 19.51 -20.66
C LYS A 394 -8.14 19.12 -21.41
N ARG A 395 -8.32 17.82 -21.72
CA ARG A 395 -9.53 17.30 -22.38
C ARG A 395 -10.78 17.58 -21.54
N PHE A 396 -10.69 17.33 -20.24
CA PHE A 396 -11.80 17.56 -19.32
C PHE A 396 -12.12 19.06 -19.20
N ILE A 397 -11.10 19.92 -19.04
CA ILE A 397 -11.29 21.37 -18.98
C ILE A 397 -11.99 21.84 -20.25
N GLU A 398 -11.50 21.46 -21.43
CA GLU A 398 -12.08 21.87 -22.70
C GLU A 398 -13.55 21.42 -22.86
N TYR A 399 -13.87 20.19 -22.45
CA TYR A 399 -15.23 19.67 -22.47
C TYR A 399 -16.18 20.50 -21.57
N TYR A 400 -15.82 20.68 -20.30
CA TYR A 400 -16.67 21.38 -19.34
C TYR A 400 -16.76 22.88 -19.60
N SER A 401 -15.70 23.51 -20.13
CA SER A 401 -15.72 24.93 -20.52
C SER A 401 -16.69 25.25 -21.66
N LYS A 402 -17.10 24.25 -22.45
CA LYS A 402 -18.10 24.38 -23.51
C LYS A 402 -19.53 24.15 -23.01
N CYS A 403 -19.76 23.83 -21.73
CA CYS A 403 -21.10 23.49 -21.24
C CYS A 403 -21.83 24.70 -20.62
N LYS A 404 -23.04 25.03 -21.07
CA LYS A 404 -23.87 26.12 -20.51
C LYS A 404 -24.26 25.94 -19.05
N ARG A 405 -24.36 24.68 -18.58
CA ARG A 405 -24.66 24.38 -17.17
C ARG A 405 -23.45 24.59 -16.28
N VAL A 406 -22.25 24.74 -16.85
CA VAL A 406 -21.01 24.92 -16.10
C VAL A 406 -20.70 26.41 -16.01
N PHE A 407 -20.64 26.94 -14.78
CA PHE A 407 -20.36 28.36 -14.55
C PHE A 407 -18.90 28.63 -14.17
N PHE A 408 -18.15 27.60 -13.77
CA PHE A 408 -16.69 27.65 -13.68
C PHE A 408 -16.08 26.26 -13.72
N VAL A 409 -14.79 26.22 -14.09
CA VAL A 409 -13.92 25.05 -14.00
C VAL A 409 -12.63 25.50 -13.35
N LEU A 410 -12.21 24.82 -12.29
CA LEU A 410 -11.01 25.13 -11.54
C LEU A 410 -10.14 23.88 -11.42
N THR A 411 -8.86 24.02 -11.73
CA THR A 411 -7.83 23.03 -11.39
C THR A 411 -7.43 23.23 -9.93
N VAL A 412 -7.44 22.17 -9.13
CA VAL A 412 -7.24 22.24 -7.67
C VAL A 412 -6.14 21.29 -7.22
N SER A 413 -5.43 21.68 -6.15
CA SER A 413 -4.41 20.84 -5.49
C SER A 413 -5.06 19.91 -4.46
N GLY A 414 -4.55 18.69 -4.35
CA GLY A 414 -4.97 17.70 -3.35
C GLY A 414 -5.60 16.48 -4.01
N LYS A 415 -6.56 15.86 -3.33
CA LYS A 415 -7.16 14.57 -3.75
C LYS A 415 -7.86 14.59 -5.11
N TYR A 416 -8.41 15.73 -5.52
CA TYR A 416 -9.09 15.88 -6.79
C TYR A 416 -8.27 16.79 -7.70
N HIS A 417 -8.44 16.67 -9.01
CA HIS A 417 -7.76 17.51 -10.00
C HIS A 417 -8.65 18.64 -10.50
N LEU A 418 -9.97 18.44 -10.51
CA LEU A 418 -10.96 19.41 -10.99
C LEU A 418 -12.04 19.68 -9.97
N LEU A 419 -12.45 20.94 -9.89
CA LEU A 419 -13.66 21.44 -9.25
C LEU A 419 -14.49 22.18 -10.30
N ILE A 420 -15.71 21.71 -10.53
CA ILE A 420 -16.61 22.21 -11.57
C ILE A 420 -17.90 22.70 -10.91
N GLY A 421 -18.28 23.95 -11.17
CA GLY A 421 -19.56 24.50 -10.74
C GLY A 421 -20.64 24.26 -11.77
N ILE A 422 -21.74 23.65 -11.35
CA ILE A 422 -22.88 23.26 -12.18
C ILE A 422 -24.14 23.98 -11.69
N VAL A 423 -25.00 24.41 -12.61
CA VAL A 423 -26.36 24.91 -12.31
C VAL A 423 -27.44 24.09 -13.01
N GLY A 424 -28.63 24.01 -12.41
CA GLY A 424 -29.79 23.36 -13.00
C GLY A 424 -31.11 23.72 -12.30
N LYS A 425 -32.24 23.61 -13.02
CA LYS A 425 -33.57 23.96 -12.49
C LYS A 425 -34.05 23.09 -11.31
N SER A 426 -33.47 21.91 -11.14
CA SER A 426 -33.76 21.00 -10.02
C SER A 426 -32.53 20.14 -9.72
N PHE A 427 -32.47 19.53 -8.53
CA PHE A 427 -31.45 18.54 -8.20
C PHE A 427 -31.49 17.33 -9.14
N GLU A 428 -32.68 16.93 -9.60
CA GLU A 428 -32.83 15.87 -10.61
C GLU A 428 -32.20 16.25 -11.94
N ALA A 429 -32.39 17.49 -12.40
CA ALA A 429 -31.77 17.97 -13.64
C ALA A 429 -30.23 18.01 -13.54
N ILE A 430 -29.68 18.31 -12.35
CA ILE A 430 -28.24 18.25 -12.09
C ILE A 430 -27.76 16.80 -12.08
N ASN A 431 -28.46 15.90 -11.39
CA ASN A 431 -28.12 14.48 -11.36
C ASN A 431 -28.12 13.88 -12.77
N ASN A 432 -29.12 14.19 -13.59
CA ASN A 432 -29.18 13.73 -14.98
C ASN A 432 -28.01 14.28 -15.81
N PHE A 433 -27.63 15.54 -15.61
CA PHE A 433 -26.42 16.08 -16.23
C PHE A 433 -25.17 15.29 -15.82
N VAL A 434 -24.99 15.03 -14.52
CA VAL A 434 -23.81 14.32 -14.00
C VAL A 434 -23.78 12.89 -14.54
N SER A 435 -24.87 12.14 -14.39
CA SER A 435 -24.94 10.73 -14.79
C SER A 435 -24.78 10.53 -16.29
N TYR A 436 -25.35 11.42 -17.10
CA TYR A 436 -25.47 11.18 -18.53
C TYR A 436 -24.62 12.12 -19.35
N CYS A 437 -24.66 13.43 -19.11
CA CYS A 437 -23.98 14.42 -19.97
C CYS A 437 -22.54 14.73 -19.55
N SER A 438 -22.12 14.35 -18.35
CA SER A 438 -20.78 14.66 -17.86
C SER A 438 -19.77 13.56 -18.19
N LEU A 439 -18.49 13.80 -17.91
CA LEU A 439 -17.41 12.82 -18.08
C LEU A 439 -17.16 11.97 -16.83
N VAL A 440 -18.05 11.97 -15.82
CA VAL A 440 -17.82 11.19 -14.59
C VAL A 440 -17.70 9.69 -14.80
N ASN A 441 -18.30 9.16 -15.86
CA ASN A 441 -18.25 7.73 -16.22
C ASN A 441 -17.12 7.41 -17.21
N ASP A 442 -16.28 8.39 -17.54
CA ASP A 442 -15.13 8.19 -18.41
C ASP A 442 -14.10 7.27 -17.74
N THR A 443 -13.46 6.39 -18.51
CA THR A 443 -12.45 5.43 -18.01
C THR A 443 -11.26 6.11 -17.33
N ASP A 444 -10.97 7.36 -17.69
CA ASP A 444 -9.89 8.15 -17.09
C ASP A 444 -10.28 8.75 -15.73
N VAL A 445 -11.54 8.63 -15.27
CA VAL A 445 -11.97 9.03 -13.93
C VAL A 445 -11.66 7.92 -12.92
N ALA A 446 -10.88 8.28 -11.89
CA ALA A 446 -10.61 7.41 -10.75
C ALA A 446 -11.74 7.51 -9.72
N LYS A 447 -12.18 8.73 -9.43
CA LYS A 447 -13.23 9.03 -8.46
C LYS A 447 -13.90 10.36 -8.80
N SER A 448 -15.18 10.46 -8.48
CA SER A 448 -15.92 11.72 -8.52
C SER A 448 -16.72 11.94 -7.25
N LYS A 449 -17.04 13.20 -6.94
CA LYS A 449 -17.92 13.57 -5.83
C LYS A 449 -18.79 14.76 -6.23
N LEU A 450 -20.10 14.61 -6.04
CA LEU A 450 -21.08 15.69 -6.25
C LEU A 450 -21.48 16.28 -4.89
N ILE A 451 -21.52 17.62 -4.82
CA ILE A 451 -21.92 18.37 -3.63
C ILE A 451 -23.02 19.33 -4.06
N PHE A 452 -24.21 19.21 -3.49
CA PHE A 452 -25.30 20.16 -3.74
C PHE A 452 -25.14 21.38 -2.85
N GLY A 453 -25.32 22.58 -3.43
CA GLY A 453 -25.46 23.81 -2.66
C GLY A 453 -26.92 24.20 -2.51
N SER A 454 -27.20 25.00 -1.48
CA SER A 454 -28.50 25.62 -1.25
C SER A 454 -28.64 26.90 -2.07
N ASN A 455 -28.24 28.04 -1.50
CA ASN A 455 -28.28 29.35 -2.15
C ASN A 455 -26.87 29.88 -2.35
N LEU A 456 -26.65 30.59 -3.46
CA LEU A 456 -25.41 31.31 -3.69
C LEU A 456 -25.48 32.69 -3.05
N GLU A 457 -24.90 32.85 -1.87
CA GLU A 457 -24.86 34.15 -1.17
C GLU A 457 -23.87 35.12 -1.82
N LEU A 458 -22.69 34.61 -2.22
CA LEU A 458 -21.65 35.39 -2.88
C LEU A 458 -20.88 34.56 -3.92
N PRO A 459 -20.70 35.07 -5.16
CA PRO A 459 -21.34 36.27 -5.71
C PRO A 459 -22.84 36.06 -5.96
N GLU A 460 -23.66 37.07 -5.68
CA GLU A 460 -25.11 37.01 -5.92
C GLU A 460 -25.46 36.88 -7.42
N PHE A 461 -24.66 37.49 -8.29
CA PHE A 461 -24.86 37.50 -9.74
C PHE A 461 -23.73 36.75 -10.46
N LEU A 462 -24.09 35.80 -11.32
CA LEU A 462 -23.15 35.00 -12.08
C LEU A 462 -23.04 35.43 -13.55
N PRO A 463 -21.82 35.35 -14.14
CA PRO A 463 -21.56 35.66 -15.54
C PRO A 463 -21.95 34.50 -16.47
N ILE A 464 -23.20 34.04 -16.39
CA ILE A 464 -23.70 32.87 -17.14
C ILE A 464 -24.87 33.24 -18.05
N ASN A 465 -24.93 32.61 -19.23
CA ASN A 465 -26.09 32.70 -20.11
C ASN A 465 -26.82 31.35 -20.15
N LEU A 466 -27.98 31.31 -19.48
CA LEU A 466 -28.86 30.14 -19.39
C LEU A 466 -29.94 30.11 -20.48
N PHE A 467 -29.96 31.10 -21.39
CA PHE A 467 -31.03 31.29 -22.36
C PHE A 467 -30.44 31.37 -23.77
N GLY A 468 -30.68 30.35 -24.60
CA GLY A 468 -30.28 30.37 -26.01
C GLY A 468 -30.95 29.26 -26.81
N LYS A 469 -30.97 29.35 -28.15
CA LYS A 469 -31.61 28.32 -28.98
C LYS A 469 -30.89 26.96 -28.85
N LYS A 470 -31.67 25.87 -28.96
CA LYS A 470 -31.29 24.49 -28.63
C LYS A 470 -30.18 23.85 -29.47
N GLN A 471 -29.61 24.51 -30.49
CA GLN A 471 -28.62 23.87 -31.39
C GLN A 471 -27.56 24.77 -32.04
N GLU A 472 -27.73 26.09 -32.20
CA GLU A 472 -26.86 26.85 -33.11
C GLU A 472 -25.60 27.47 -32.46
N ASP A 473 -25.61 27.76 -31.15
CA ASP A 473 -24.55 28.58 -30.52
C ASP A 473 -23.51 27.79 -29.70
N PHE A 474 -23.69 26.47 -29.52
CA PHE A 474 -22.85 25.69 -28.61
C PHE A 474 -22.51 24.30 -29.16
N ASN A 475 -21.21 24.05 -29.34
CA ASN A 475 -20.64 22.74 -29.66
C ASN A 475 -20.71 21.80 -28.44
N CYS A 476 -21.93 21.38 -28.07
CA CYS A 476 -22.12 20.19 -27.25
C CYS A 476 -21.91 18.97 -28.15
N GLU A 477 -20.90 18.15 -27.86
CA GLU A 477 -20.62 16.91 -28.61
C GLU A 477 -21.73 15.85 -28.46
N ARG A 478 -22.70 16.08 -27.56
CA ARG A 478 -23.85 15.21 -27.34
C ARG A 478 -25.11 15.77 -27.97
N LEU A 479 -25.74 14.97 -28.83
CA LEU A 479 -27.04 15.25 -29.44
C LEU A 479 -28.17 14.78 -28.51
N CYS A 480 -28.94 15.71 -27.93
CA CYS A 480 -30.05 15.35 -27.03
C CYS A 480 -31.11 14.49 -27.74
N GLU A 481 -31.36 14.71 -29.02
CA GLU A 481 -32.33 13.94 -29.82
C GLU A 481 -31.95 12.46 -29.96
N GLU A 482 -30.67 12.14 -29.80
CA GLU A 482 -30.17 10.75 -29.86
C GLU A 482 -30.10 10.09 -28.47
N CYS A 483 -30.27 10.86 -27.39
CA CYS A 483 -30.18 10.37 -26.02
C CYS A 483 -31.47 9.65 -25.57
N ASP A 484 -31.36 8.40 -25.16
CA ASP A 484 -32.53 7.59 -24.74
C ASP A 484 -33.30 8.23 -23.58
N TYR A 485 -32.61 8.81 -22.60
CA TYR A 485 -33.26 9.52 -21.48
C TYR A 485 -34.03 10.78 -21.92
N PHE A 486 -33.57 11.46 -22.97
CA PHE A 486 -34.30 12.59 -23.54
C PHE A 486 -35.53 12.09 -24.30
N LYS A 487 -35.41 11.00 -25.06
CA LYS A 487 -36.54 10.35 -25.77
C LYS A 487 -37.60 9.81 -24.80
N GLU A 488 -37.17 9.29 -23.65
CA GLU A 488 -38.04 8.77 -22.59
C GLU A 488 -38.67 9.88 -21.72
N GLY A 489 -38.36 11.16 -22.00
CA GLY A 489 -38.90 12.30 -21.24
C GLY A 489 -38.32 12.46 -19.84
N LEU A 490 -37.30 11.67 -19.48
CA LEU A 490 -36.59 11.75 -18.20
C LEU A 490 -35.63 12.95 -18.14
N CYS A 491 -35.38 13.62 -19.26
CA CYS A 491 -34.56 14.82 -19.34
C CYS A 491 -35.18 15.84 -20.30
N ILE A 492 -35.35 17.08 -19.84
CA ILE A 492 -35.87 18.20 -20.65
C ILE A 492 -34.82 18.83 -21.60
N GLY A 493 -33.58 18.33 -21.54
CA GLY A 493 -32.42 18.85 -22.27
C GLY A 493 -31.76 20.04 -21.59
N CYS A 494 -30.77 20.62 -22.28
CA CYS A 494 -30.28 21.96 -21.97
C CYS A 494 -31.20 22.94 -22.70
N GLU A 495 -32.16 23.53 -21.98
CA GLU A 495 -32.96 24.65 -22.49
C GLU A 495 -32.12 25.90 -22.75
#